data_AF-A0A946XJ30-F1
#
_entry.id   AF-A0A946XJ30-F1
#
_cell.length_a   1.000
_cell.length_b   1.000
_cell.length_c   1.000
_cell.angle_alpha   90.00
_cell.angle_beta   90.00
_cell.angle_gamma   90.00
#
_symmetry.space_group_name_H-M   'P 1'
#
loop_
_entity.id
_entity.type
_entity.pdbx_description
1 polymer ?
#
loop_
_entity_poly.entity_id
_entity_poly.type
_entity_poly.pdbx_seq_one_letter_code
_entity_poly.pdbx_strand_id
1 'polypeptide(L)' 'MFKVHGYYTISNAGGYEIELSDCGDAARVRDAYGSEEPEVSEWYEIEYVIDSEEPEGDLVAVIDPDGHNIPLNQVMRANF' A
#
# COMPACT_ATOMS: atom_id res chain seq x y z
N MET A 1 -15.87 8.20 1.79
CA MET A 1 -14.81 8.67 2.72
C MET A 1 -13.70 7.65 2.67
N PHE A 2 -12.44 8.07 2.59
CA PHE A 2 -11.28 7.17 2.59
C PHE A 2 -11.02 6.66 4.01
N LYS A 3 -11.01 5.34 4.21
CA LYS A 3 -10.71 4.71 5.50
C LYS A 3 -9.25 4.27 5.55
N VAL A 4 -8.43 5.04 6.25
CA VAL A 4 -7.02 4.70 6.44
C VAL A 4 -6.93 3.41 7.26
N HIS A 5 -6.22 2.42 6.73
CA HIS A 5 -5.88 1.17 7.43
C HIS A 5 -4.39 1.14 7.80
N GLY A 6 -3.54 1.83 7.04
CA GLY A 6 -2.13 1.95 7.33
C GLY A 6 -1.41 2.96 6.46
N TYR A 7 -0.10 3.08 6.70
CA TYR A 7 0.79 4.02 6.04
C TYR A 7 1.97 3.27 5.44
N TYR A 8 2.24 3.49 4.15
CA TYR A 8 3.46 3.06 3.50
C TYR A 8 4.38 4.27 3.30
N THR A 9 5.62 4.17 3.74
CA THR A 9 6.56 5.30 3.74
C THR A 9 7.61 5.10 2.66
N ILE A 10 7.68 6.02 1.70
CA ILE A 10 8.73 6.03 0.68
C ILE A 10 9.82 6.99 1.17
N SER A 11 10.81 6.41 1.85
CA SER A 11 11.85 7.19 2.55
C SER A 11 11.27 8.18 3.58
N ASN A 12 12.11 9.01 4.18
CA ASN A 12 11.67 10.04 5.13
C ASN A 12 10.99 11.26 4.46
N ALA A 13 10.82 11.25 3.14
CA ALA A 13 10.34 12.39 2.36
C ALA A 13 8.84 12.31 2.02
N GLY A 14 8.22 11.13 2.07
CA GLY A 14 6.80 10.99 1.79
C GLY A 14 6.29 9.55 1.88
N GLY A 15 5.11 9.31 1.31
CA GLY A 15 4.45 8.01 1.39
C GLY A 15 2.97 8.05 1.00
N TYR A 16 2.31 6.92 1.19
CA TYR A 16 0.91 6.72 0.91
C TYR A 16 0.14 6.31 2.15
N GLU A 17 -1.11 6.74 2.22
CA GLU A 17 -2.12 6.11 3.06
C GLU A 17 -2.78 4.98 2.29
N ILE A 18 -2.99 3.86 2.96
CA ILE A 18 -3.54 2.65 2.37
C ILE A 18 -4.95 2.41 2.92
N GLU A 19 -5.91 2.14 2.04
CA GLU A 19 -7.23 1.63 2.38
C GLU A 19 -7.42 0.24 1.78
N LEU A 20 -7.82 -0.73 2.61
CA LEU A 20 -8.18 -2.08 2.18
C LEU A 20 -9.67 -2.18 1.89
N SER A 21 -10.04 -3.01 0.92
CA SER A 21 -11.43 -3.38 0.65
C SER A 21 -12.01 -4.17 1.82
N ASP A 22 -13.34 -4.18 1.96
CA ASP A 22 -14.00 -4.93 3.04
C ASP A 22 -13.79 -6.45 2.93
N CYS A 23 -13.58 -6.96 1.71
CA CYS A 23 -13.26 -8.37 1.43
C CYS A 23 -11.76 -8.68 1.49
N GLY A 24 -10.89 -7.67 1.54
CA GLY A 24 -9.44 -7.83 1.69
C GLY A 24 -8.71 -8.33 0.44
N ASP A 25 -9.34 -8.26 -0.73
CA ASP A 25 -8.81 -8.65 -2.04
C ASP A 25 -8.24 -7.47 -2.87
N ALA A 26 -8.50 -6.24 -2.42
CA ALA A 26 -8.10 -5.03 -3.11
C ALA A 26 -7.66 -3.94 -2.12
N ALA A 27 -6.85 -3.01 -2.59
CA ALA A 27 -6.50 -1.81 -1.86
C ALA A 27 -6.43 -0.59 -2.78
N ARG A 28 -6.48 0.59 -2.19
CA ARG A 28 -6.22 1.85 -2.89
C ARG A 28 -5.35 2.77 -2.05
N VAL A 29 -4.72 3.73 -2.71
CA VAL A 29 -3.77 4.64 -2.10
C VAL A 29 -4.29 6.07 -2.10
N ARG A 30 -3.83 6.86 -1.13
CA ARG A 30 -3.95 8.32 -1.12
C ARG A 30 -2.59 8.94 -0.86
N ASP A 31 -2.17 9.90 -1.68
CA ASP A 31 -0.88 10.61 -1.58
C ASP A 31 -0.88 11.71 -0.50
N ALA A 32 -1.24 11.34 0.72
CA ALA A 32 -1.45 12.31 1.80
C ALA A 32 -0.14 12.90 2.40
N TYR A 33 1.04 12.47 1.94
CA TYR A 33 2.32 13.00 2.43
C TYR A 33 2.80 14.18 1.60
N GLY A 34 2.51 15.40 2.06
CA GLY A 34 3.09 16.63 1.52
C GLY A 34 2.37 17.23 0.32
N SER A 35 1.28 16.63 -0.15
CA SER A 35 0.38 17.21 -1.16
C SER A 35 -0.64 18.15 -0.50
N GLU A 36 -0.84 19.34 -1.08
CA GLU A 36 -1.90 20.28 -0.64
C GLU A 36 -3.30 19.80 -1.08
N GLU A 37 -3.36 18.94 -2.10
CA GLU A 37 -4.58 18.37 -2.67
C GLU A 37 -4.39 16.86 -2.87
N PRO A 38 -4.65 16.03 -1.84
CA PRO A 38 -4.39 14.61 -1.93
C PRO A 38 -5.38 13.91 -2.88
N GLU A 39 -4.84 13.15 -3.83
CA GLU A 39 -5.55 12.33 -4.79
C GLU A 39 -5.70 10.89 -4.28
N VAL A 40 -6.83 10.27 -4.62
CA VAL A 40 -7.14 8.89 -4.27
C VAL A 40 -7.13 8.08 -5.56
N SER A 41 -6.39 6.97 -5.55
CA SER A 41 -6.34 6.07 -6.69
C SER A 41 -7.65 5.29 -6.87
N GLU A 42 -7.79 4.66 -8.04
CA GLU A 42 -8.71 3.54 -8.21
C GLU A 42 -8.32 2.36 -7.30
N TRP A 43 -9.19 1.36 -7.21
CA TRP A 43 -8.90 0.11 -6.51
C TRP A 43 -7.97 -0.77 -7.34
N TYR A 44 -6.90 -1.24 -6.71
CA TYR A 44 -5.98 -2.23 -7.27
C TYR A 44 -6.23 -3.59 -6.62
N GLU A 45 -6.20 -4.64 -7.43
CA GLU A 45 -6.20 -6.02 -6.94
C GLU A 45 -4.91 -6.28 -6.14
N ILE A 46 -5.03 -7.03 -5.05
CA ILE A 46 -3.88 -7.48 -4.29
C ILE A 46 -3.31 -8.72 -4.97
N GLU A 47 -2.06 -8.63 -5.41
CA GLU A 47 -1.33 -9.72 -6.03
C GLU A 47 -0.34 -10.35 -5.05
N TYR A 48 0.02 -11.62 -5.28
CA TYR A 48 1.02 -12.33 -4.48
C TYR A 48 2.24 -12.63 -5.35
N VAL A 49 3.37 -12.01 -5.02
CA VAL A 49 4.62 -12.16 -5.75
C VAL A 49 5.66 -12.89 -4.89
N ILE A 50 6.60 -13.57 -5.54
CA ILE A 50 7.72 -14.22 -4.86
C ILE A 50 8.68 -13.13 -4.37
N ASP A 51 8.95 -13.10 -3.08
CA ASP A 51 9.96 -12.25 -2.49
C ASP A 51 11.35 -12.73 -2.91
N SER A 52 12.02 -11.93 -3.74
CA SER A 52 13.35 -12.22 -4.22
C SER A 52 14.45 -11.97 -3.17
N GLU A 53 14.13 -11.26 -2.08
CA GLU A 53 15.07 -10.99 -0.99
C GLU A 53 15.11 -12.13 0.03
N GLU A 54 14.07 -12.97 0.09
CA GLU A 54 14.01 -14.13 0.96
C GLU A 54 14.55 -15.40 0.27
N PRO A 55 15.52 -16.13 0.88
CA PRO A 55 16.17 -17.27 0.24
C PRO A 55 15.24 -18.48 0.01
N GLU A 56 14.14 -18.58 0.76
CA GLU A 56 13.14 -19.65 0.60
C GLU A 56 12.00 -19.27 -0.39
N GLY A 57 11.95 -18.02 -0.85
CA GLY A 57 10.98 -17.55 -1.84
C GLY A 57 9.55 -17.44 -1.29
N ASP A 58 9.38 -16.69 -0.20
CA ASP A 58 8.06 -16.44 0.40
C ASP A 58 7.15 -15.60 -0.50
N LEU A 59 5.83 -15.75 -0.35
CA LEU A 59 4.86 -14.91 -1.07
C LEU A 59 4.55 -13.64 -0.29
N VAL A 60 4.68 -12.50 -0.95
CA VAL A 60 4.34 -11.18 -0.41
C VAL A 60 3.15 -10.59 -1.16
N ALA A 61 2.17 -10.10 -0.40
CA ALA A 61 1.02 -9.39 -0.95
C ALA A 61 1.46 -7.97 -1.36
N VAL A 62 1.20 -7.60 -2.61
CA VAL A 62 1.57 -6.31 -3.19
C VAL A 62 0.38 -5.65 -3.90
N ILE A 63 0.43 -4.33 -4.02
CA ILE A 63 -0.47 -3.53 -4.86
C ILE A 63 0.37 -2.60 -5.73
N ASP A 64 -0.06 -2.29 -6.94
CA ASP A 64 0.80 -1.54 -7.88
C ASP A 64 0.28 -0.14 -8.23
N PRO A 65 0.63 0.90 -7.47
CA PRO A 65 0.10 2.24 -7.70
C PRO A 65 0.84 3.07 -8.76
N ASP A 66 1.90 2.57 -9.41
CA ASP A 66 2.53 3.19 -10.62
C ASP A 66 3.70 2.33 -11.21
N GLY A 67 3.77 1.04 -10.91
CA GLY A 67 4.89 0.13 -11.23
C GLY A 67 5.84 -0.14 -10.06
N HIS A 68 5.47 0.23 -8.83
CA HIS A 68 6.32 0.20 -7.64
C HIS A 68 6.05 -0.96 -6.69
N ASN A 69 5.02 -1.77 -6.92
CA ASN A 69 4.68 -2.95 -6.10
C ASN A 69 4.80 -2.69 -4.59
N ILE A 70 3.91 -1.85 -4.05
CA ILE A 70 3.89 -1.57 -2.61
C ILE A 70 3.66 -2.89 -1.85
N PRO A 71 4.62 -3.32 -1.01
CA PRO A 71 4.48 -4.55 -0.25
C PRO A 71 3.65 -4.30 1.02
N LEU A 72 2.51 -4.98 1.13
CA LEU A 72 1.54 -4.75 2.20
C LEU A 72 2.03 -5.19 3.58
N ASN A 73 3.01 -6.09 3.65
CA ASN A 73 3.69 -6.45 4.90
C ASN A 73 4.55 -5.31 5.49
N GLN A 74 4.90 -4.29 4.69
CA GLN A 74 5.63 -3.11 5.14
C GLN A 74 4.70 -1.92 5.45
N VAL A 75 3.39 -2.09 5.27
CA VAL A 75 2.40 -1.07 5.61
C VAL A 75 2.26 -1.01 7.14
N MET A 76 2.61 0.14 7.70
CA MET A 76 2.49 0.38 9.14
C MET A 76 1.01 0.58 9.49
N ARG A 77 0.48 -0.29 10.34
CA ARG A 77 -0.91 -0.22 10.78
C ARG A 77 -1.22 1.14 11.40
N ALA A 78 -2.31 1.75 10.95
CA ALA A 78 -2.82 2.96 11.56
C ALA A 78 -3.52 2.60 12.88
N ASN A 79 -3.12 3.25 13.98
CA ASN A 79 -3.74 3.07 15.29
C ASN A 79 -4.74 4.22 15.49
N PHE A 80 -6.04 3.91 15.43
CA PHE A 80 -7.12 4.82 15.77
C PHE A 80 -7.97 4.20 16.88
#